data_AF-A0A938N6X1-F1
#
_entry.id   AF-A0A938N6X1-F1
#
_cell.length_a   1.000
_cell.length_b   1.000
_cell.length_c   1.000
_cell.angle_alpha   90.00
_cell.angle_beta   90.00
_cell.angle_gamma   90.00
#
_symmetry.space_group_name_H-M   'P 1'
#
loop_
_entity.id
_entity.type
_entity.pdbx_description
1 polymer ?
#
loop_
_entity_poly.entity_id
_entity_poly.type
_entity_poly.pdbx_seq_one_letter_code
_entity_poly.pdbx_strand_id
1 'polypeptide(L)'
;MRPGPCPECGEPFNPRTAVFERFSAHFCCPHCLEAYWGNGTDGLPDPPEFTCARCSGAVRLEEMVLRPAPGQEGREIRMDLHPFENATKGTLRRTWNTISMAISDPVRLGRSLPPRPDLMQAAIFVAIIVGVGVCTSLIPTIVGLVFQLIAVGSIDVLSMQRSDGEWMIFALSGATVVGPMLYLGVLAVLVAFVLCIVQPRERDAPMPEHVAQSSEPSAQTSELGAPTSEHAAPARDHVGARRELILRRVAACWCYASGVAALGALPCVGACALPLVVFMAPRVLFEQLAGVGVLKRTTAKILTLVCTGLVLATIVWMFFAVAMN
;
A
#
# COMPACT_ATOMS: atom_id res chain seq x y z
N MET A 1 28.67 -14.26 12.82
CA MET A 1 29.30 -12.94 12.70
C MET A 1 28.62 -12.01 13.69
N ARG A 2 29.34 -11.04 14.28
CA ARG A 2 28.64 -9.96 14.99
C ARG A 2 27.75 -9.24 13.97
N PRO A 3 26.45 -9.02 14.24
CA PRO A 3 25.64 -8.19 13.38
C PRO A 3 26.34 -6.84 13.20
N GLY A 4 26.51 -6.40 11.95
CA GLY A 4 27.09 -5.10 11.67
C GLY A 4 26.23 -3.97 12.23
N PRO A 5 26.75 -2.72 12.26
CA PRO A 5 25.93 -1.56 12.53
C PRO A 5 24.71 -1.53 11.60
N CYS A 6 23.58 -1.07 12.11
CA CYS A 6 22.35 -0.96 11.34
C CYS A 6 22.61 -0.13 10.07
N PRO A 7 22.26 -0.61 8.86
CA PRO A 7 22.52 0.13 7.62
C PRO A 7 21.71 1.42 7.50
N GLU A 8 20.62 1.57 8.27
CA GLU A 8 19.78 2.78 8.24
C GLU A 8 20.30 3.89 9.17
N CYS A 9 20.70 3.57 10.40
CA CYS A 9 21.09 4.57 11.40
C CYS A 9 22.58 4.55 11.78
N GLY A 10 23.33 3.51 11.38
CA GLY A 10 24.73 3.31 11.76
C GLY A 10 24.94 2.90 13.23
N GLU A 11 23.87 2.77 14.01
CA GLU A 11 23.95 2.39 15.42
C GLU A 11 24.32 0.91 15.56
N PRO A 12 25.22 0.53 16.49
CA PRO A 12 25.55 -0.86 16.72
C PRO A 12 24.32 -1.64 17.19
N PHE A 13 24.16 -2.85 16.70
CA PHE A 13 23.04 -3.71 17.08
C PHE A 13 23.09 -4.02 18.60
N ASN A 14 22.03 -3.64 19.32
CA ASN A 14 21.87 -3.94 20.74
C ASN A 14 20.83 -5.06 20.95
N PRO A 15 21.22 -6.25 21.42
CA PRO A 15 20.28 -7.35 21.64
C PRO A 15 19.22 -7.06 22.70
N ARG A 16 19.48 -6.14 23.65
CA ARG A 16 18.53 -5.80 24.72
C ARG A 16 17.29 -5.07 24.24
N THR A 17 17.40 -4.35 23.12
CA THR A 17 16.26 -3.60 22.56
C THR A 17 15.43 -4.45 21.62
N ALA A 18 15.89 -5.66 21.28
CA ALA A 18 15.19 -6.58 20.40
C ALA A 18 14.37 -7.58 21.25
N VAL A 19 13.14 -7.84 20.82
CA VAL A 19 12.29 -8.90 21.38
C VAL A 19 12.36 -10.11 20.47
N PHE A 20 12.68 -11.27 21.03
CA PHE A 20 12.77 -12.52 20.29
C PHE A 20 11.63 -13.46 20.68
N GLU A 21 11.18 -14.30 19.75
CA GLU A 21 10.33 -15.44 20.11
C GLU A 21 11.17 -16.40 20.96
N ARG A 22 10.59 -16.98 22.03
CA ARG A 22 11.35 -17.89 22.90
C ARG A 22 11.95 -19.04 22.08
N PHE A 23 13.21 -19.37 22.36
CA PHE A 23 13.97 -20.40 21.64
C PHE A 23 14.16 -20.15 20.14
N SER A 24 13.92 -18.95 19.62
CA SER A 24 14.13 -18.64 18.19
C SER A 24 15.58 -18.28 17.84
N ALA A 25 16.35 -17.82 18.84
CA ALA A 25 17.74 -17.43 18.67
C ALA A 25 18.66 -18.11 19.69
N HIS A 26 19.86 -18.44 19.24
CA HIS A 26 21.00 -18.81 20.06
C HIS A 26 21.86 -17.59 20.34
N PHE A 27 22.18 -17.39 21.60
CA PHE A 27 23.14 -16.40 22.05
C PHE A 27 24.46 -17.12 22.26
N CYS A 28 25.41 -16.98 21.33
CA CYS A 28 26.68 -17.66 21.39
C CYS A 28 27.71 -16.84 22.17
N CYS A 29 28.44 -17.49 23.08
CA CYS A 29 29.57 -16.89 23.79
C CYS A 29 30.63 -16.37 22.78
N PRO A 30 31.15 -15.14 22.94
CA PRO A 30 32.11 -14.57 22.00
C PRO A 30 33.46 -15.31 21.98
N HIS A 31 33.81 -16.03 23.04
CA HIS A 31 35.12 -16.68 23.18
C HIS A 31 35.14 -18.13 22.65
N CYS A 32 34.10 -18.91 22.92
CA CYS A 32 34.07 -20.35 22.58
C CYS A 32 32.87 -20.76 21.72
N LEU A 33 31.99 -19.81 21.37
CA LEU A 33 30.77 -20.02 20.57
C LEU A 33 29.75 -20.99 21.19
N GLU A 34 29.88 -21.30 22.48
CA GLU A 34 28.88 -22.08 23.22
C GLU A 34 27.52 -21.37 23.15
N ALA A 35 26.48 -22.09 22.74
CA ALA A 35 25.16 -21.53 22.46
C ALA A 35 24.26 -21.58 23.70
N TYR A 36 23.65 -20.45 24.03
CA TYR A 36 22.66 -20.32 25.09
C TYR A 36 21.29 -19.98 24.49
N TRP A 37 20.25 -20.58 25.06
CA TRP A 37 18.89 -20.39 24.60
C TRP A 37 18.23 -19.18 25.25
N GLY A 38 17.52 -18.39 24.46
CA GLY A 38 16.65 -17.33 24.96
C GLY A 38 15.38 -17.88 25.61
N ASN A 39 15.44 -18.15 26.91
CA ASN A 39 14.35 -18.74 27.71
C ASN A 39 13.52 -17.71 28.48
N GLY A 40 13.97 -16.46 28.57
CA GLY A 40 13.29 -15.37 29.25
C GLY A 40 11.95 -14.99 28.61
N THR A 41 11.20 -14.11 29.27
CA THR A 41 9.91 -13.65 28.78
C THR A 41 9.99 -13.03 27.39
N ASP A 42 11.08 -12.31 27.13
CA ASP A 42 11.32 -11.56 25.88
C ASP A 42 12.18 -12.36 24.88
N GLY A 43 12.37 -13.67 25.12
CA GLY A 43 13.23 -14.52 24.32
C GLY A 43 14.72 -14.21 24.47
N LEU A 44 15.11 -13.52 25.54
CA LEU A 44 16.51 -13.26 25.92
C LEU A 44 16.99 -14.32 26.93
N PRO A 45 18.30 -14.54 27.08
CA PRO A 45 18.86 -15.35 28.17
C PRO A 45 18.58 -14.66 29.51
N ASP A 46 18.09 -15.43 30.49
CA ASP A 46 17.89 -14.96 31.86
C ASP A 46 18.80 -15.79 32.80
N PRO A 47 19.85 -15.19 33.43
CA PRO A 47 20.15 -13.76 33.54
C PRO A 47 20.89 -13.15 32.31
N PRO A 48 20.88 -11.81 32.14
CA PRO A 48 21.52 -11.11 31.02
C PRO A 48 23.07 -11.06 31.11
N GLU A 49 23.63 -11.35 32.28
CA GLU A 49 25.07 -11.50 32.50
C GLU A 49 25.31 -12.84 33.21
N PHE A 50 26.18 -13.67 32.66
CA PHE A 50 26.47 -14.98 33.22
C PHE A 50 27.89 -15.45 32.87
N THR A 51 28.38 -16.45 33.60
CA THR A 51 29.68 -17.06 33.36
C THR A 51 29.52 -18.22 32.38
N CYS A 52 30.25 -18.19 31.26
CA CYS A 52 30.18 -19.25 30.25
C CYS A 52 30.62 -20.60 30.83
N ALA A 53 29.78 -21.61 30.73
CA ALA A 53 30.03 -22.97 31.25
C ALA A 53 31.27 -23.65 30.64
N ARG A 54 31.67 -23.27 29.41
CA ARG A 54 32.78 -23.90 28.69
C ARG A 54 34.11 -23.19 28.90
N CYS A 55 34.15 -21.85 28.80
CA CYS A 55 35.39 -21.08 28.91
C CYS A 55 35.56 -20.35 30.25
N SER A 56 34.57 -20.41 31.15
CA SER A 56 34.55 -19.72 32.47
C SER A 56 34.69 -18.19 32.42
N GLY A 57 34.64 -17.58 31.23
CA GLY A 57 34.64 -16.13 31.07
C GLY A 57 33.29 -15.53 31.43
N ALA A 58 33.30 -14.34 32.04
CA ALA A 58 32.08 -13.54 32.20
C ALA A 58 31.62 -13.06 30.82
N VAL A 59 30.36 -13.31 30.49
CA VAL A 59 29.75 -12.94 29.21
C VAL A 59 28.55 -12.05 29.49
N ARG A 60 28.52 -10.90 28.81
CA ARG A 60 27.36 -10.01 28.81
C ARG A 60 26.58 -10.14 27.51
N LEU A 61 25.27 -9.98 27.60
CA LEU A 61 24.36 -10.14 26.47
C LEU A 61 24.75 -9.32 25.23
N GLU A 62 25.29 -8.11 25.41
CA GLU A 62 25.68 -7.20 24.32
C GLU A 62 26.91 -7.69 23.54
N GLU A 63 27.72 -8.55 24.15
CA GLU A 63 28.94 -9.09 23.54
C GLU A 63 28.68 -10.40 22.79
N MET A 64 27.52 -11.01 23.00
CA MET A 64 27.16 -12.31 22.45
C MET A 64 26.89 -12.22 20.94
N VAL A 65 27.25 -13.29 20.24
CA VAL A 65 26.96 -13.43 18.80
C VAL A 65 25.62 -14.13 18.67
N LEU A 66 24.63 -13.47 18.07
CA LEU A 66 23.35 -14.12 17.78
C LEU A 66 23.48 -15.03 16.57
N ARG A 67 22.85 -16.20 16.67
CA ARG A 67 22.57 -17.09 15.55
C ARG A 67 21.10 -17.51 15.60
N PRO A 68 20.41 -17.68 14.47
CA PRO A 68 19.10 -18.33 14.49
C PRO A 68 19.24 -19.75 15.07
N ALA A 69 18.22 -20.20 15.80
CA ALA A 69 18.18 -21.58 16.28
C ALA A 69 18.20 -22.57 15.10
N PRO A 70 18.79 -23.76 15.26
CA PRO A 70 18.81 -24.77 14.21
C PRO A 70 17.37 -25.13 13.79
N GLY A 71 17.12 -25.17 12.48
CA GLY A 71 15.77 -25.35 11.93
C GLY A 71 14.93 -24.08 11.85
N GLN A 72 15.42 -22.94 12.35
CA GLN A 72 14.86 -21.61 12.10
C GLN A 72 15.67 -20.85 11.02
N GLU A 73 16.66 -21.51 10.40
CA GLU A 73 17.39 -20.98 9.26
C GLU A 73 16.41 -20.76 8.09
N GLY A 74 16.07 -19.50 7.83
CA GLY A 74 15.08 -19.11 6.81
C GLY A 74 13.74 -18.64 7.37
N ARG A 75 13.50 -18.75 8.68
CA ARG A 75 12.45 -18.00 9.36
C ARG A 75 12.99 -16.59 9.60
N GLU A 76 12.98 -15.81 8.53
CA GLU A 76 13.34 -14.40 8.51
C GLU A 76 12.73 -13.72 9.75
N ILE A 77 13.56 -13.00 10.51
CA ILE A 77 13.15 -12.26 11.71
C ILE A 77 12.03 -11.34 11.26
N ARG A 78 10.77 -11.75 11.46
CA ARG A 78 9.59 -11.03 10.99
C ARG A 78 9.46 -9.76 11.82
N MET A 79 10.16 -8.71 11.39
CA MET A 79 9.85 -7.34 11.79
C MET A 79 8.43 -7.08 11.30
N ASP A 80 7.46 -7.23 12.19
CA ASP A 80 6.04 -7.00 11.96
C ASP A 80 5.50 -7.55 10.63
N LEU A 81 4.90 -8.74 10.65
CA LEU A 81 4.20 -9.29 9.50
C LEU A 81 3.22 -8.24 8.92
N HIS A 82 3.32 -7.97 7.62
CA HIS A 82 2.42 -7.04 6.93
C HIS A 82 0.96 -7.34 7.33
N PRO A 83 0.14 -6.35 7.74
CA PRO A 83 -1.17 -6.61 8.32
C PRO A 83 -2.10 -7.45 7.43
N PHE A 84 -1.90 -7.36 6.11
CA PHE A 84 -2.68 -8.12 5.13
C PHE A 84 -2.34 -9.62 5.07
N GLU A 85 -1.14 -10.01 5.49
CA GLU A 85 -0.67 -11.41 5.44
C GLU A 85 -1.07 -12.21 6.69
N ASN A 86 -1.64 -11.56 7.69
CA ASN A 86 -1.97 -12.22 8.94
C ASN A 86 -3.17 -13.19 8.80
N ALA A 87 -2.82 -14.45 8.49
CA ALA A 87 -3.55 -15.71 8.67
C ALA A 87 -4.84 -15.67 9.51
N THR A 88 -4.68 -15.13 10.72
CA THR A 88 -5.64 -15.25 11.82
C THR A 88 -6.83 -14.30 11.71
N LYS A 89 -6.71 -13.21 10.94
CA LYS A 89 -7.76 -12.19 10.80
C LYS A 89 -8.57 -12.44 9.52
N GLY A 90 -9.84 -12.06 9.50
CA GLY A 90 -10.64 -12.07 8.26
C GLY A 90 -10.14 -11.06 7.23
N THR A 91 -10.36 -11.31 5.94
CA THR A 91 -9.83 -10.51 4.82
C THR A 91 -10.21 -9.03 4.92
N LEU A 92 -11.45 -8.72 5.32
CA LEU A 92 -11.90 -7.32 5.45
C LEU A 92 -11.15 -6.58 6.57
N ARG A 93 -10.96 -7.23 7.72
CA ARG A 93 -10.21 -6.68 8.86
C ARG A 93 -8.74 -6.52 8.53
N ARG A 94 -8.18 -7.42 7.72
CA ARG A 94 -6.83 -7.30 7.16
C ARG A 94 -6.69 -6.08 6.26
N THR A 95 -7.63 -5.86 5.33
CA THR A 95 -7.65 -4.66 4.48
C THR A 95 -7.69 -3.39 5.33
N TRP A 96 -8.57 -3.35 6.34
CA TRP A 96 -8.72 -2.16 7.18
C TRP A 96 -7.48 -1.87 8.03
N ASN A 97 -6.85 -2.89 8.61
CA ASN A 97 -5.59 -2.70 9.34
C ASN A 97 -4.48 -2.19 8.42
N THR A 98 -4.44 -2.65 7.17
CA THR A 98 -3.47 -2.19 6.17
C THR A 98 -3.69 -0.73 5.81
N ILE A 99 -4.95 -0.32 5.57
CA ILE A 99 -5.32 1.09 5.32
C ILE A 99 -4.98 1.95 6.55
N SER A 100 -5.35 1.49 7.74
CA SER A 100 -5.07 2.21 8.98
C SER A 100 -3.58 2.41 9.19
N MET A 101 -2.76 1.39 8.94
CA MET A 101 -1.30 1.47 9.05
C MET A 101 -0.70 2.35 7.96
N ALA A 102 -1.24 2.34 6.74
CA ALA A 102 -0.82 3.23 5.66
C ALA A 102 -1.04 4.71 6.02
N ILE A 103 -2.09 5.03 6.76
CA ILE A 103 -2.42 6.38 7.19
C ILE A 103 -1.60 6.81 8.42
N SER A 104 -1.43 5.92 9.40
CA SER A 104 -0.75 6.27 10.66
C SER A 104 0.78 6.15 10.59
N ASP A 105 1.33 5.19 9.85
CA ASP A 105 2.76 4.92 9.78
C ASP A 105 3.15 4.25 8.43
N PRO A 106 3.25 5.05 7.34
CA PRO A 106 3.56 4.52 6.02
C PRO A 106 4.98 3.93 5.93
N VAL A 107 5.91 4.41 6.77
CA VAL A 107 7.30 3.92 6.79
C VAL A 107 7.34 2.50 7.34
N ARG A 108 6.64 2.23 8.44
CA ARG A 108 6.53 0.88 9.00
C ARG A 108 5.80 -0.07 8.04
N LEU A 109 4.78 0.41 7.33
CA LEU A 109 4.11 -0.41 6.31
C LEU A 109 5.09 -0.81 5.19
N GLY A 110 5.88 0.13 4.69
CA GLY A 110 6.90 -0.15 3.68
C GLY A 110 7.97 -1.15 4.13
N ARG A 111 8.42 -1.07 5.38
CA ARG A 111 9.38 -2.03 5.97
C ARG A 111 8.77 -3.42 6.22
N SER A 112 7.45 -3.52 6.41
CA SER A 112 6.76 -4.80 6.63
C SER A 112 6.51 -5.62 5.37
N LEU A 113 6.81 -5.07 4.18
CA LEU A 113 6.63 -5.78 2.91
C LEU A 113 7.57 -6.99 2.83
N PRO A 114 7.06 -8.20 2.54
CA PRO A 114 7.92 -9.36 2.36
C PRO A 114 8.86 -9.15 1.16
N PRO A 115 10.06 -9.75 1.17
CA PRO A 115 10.95 -9.74 0.01
C PRO A 115 10.31 -10.37 -1.24
N ARG A 116 9.32 -11.25 -1.03
CA ARG A 116 8.57 -11.96 -2.08
C ARG A 116 7.07 -11.85 -1.80
N PRO A 117 6.38 -10.85 -2.36
CA PRO A 117 4.95 -10.70 -2.14
C PRO A 117 4.17 -11.83 -2.82
N ASP A 118 3.20 -12.39 -2.11
CA ASP A 118 2.23 -13.31 -2.69
C ASP A 118 1.29 -12.53 -3.63
N LEU A 119 1.44 -12.75 -4.94
CA LEU A 119 0.67 -12.08 -5.98
C LEU A 119 -0.85 -12.25 -5.79
N MET A 120 -1.28 -13.41 -5.29
CA MET A 120 -2.71 -13.68 -5.08
C MET A 120 -3.28 -12.80 -3.96
N GLN A 121 -2.53 -12.63 -2.86
CA GLN A 121 -2.96 -11.77 -1.76
C GLN A 121 -2.99 -10.30 -2.17
N ALA A 122 -1.99 -9.83 -2.92
CA ALA A 122 -1.98 -8.49 -3.48
C ALA A 122 -3.20 -8.25 -4.40
N ALA A 123 -3.52 -9.22 -5.27
CA ALA A 123 -4.68 -9.14 -6.15
C ALA A 123 -6.01 -9.06 -5.37
N ILE A 124 -6.16 -9.83 -4.28
CA ILE A 124 -7.35 -9.76 -3.42
C ILE A 124 -7.47 -8.38 -2.76
N PHE A 125 -6.38 -7.83 -2.22
CA PHE A 125 -6.39 -6.51 -1.61
C PHE A 125 -6.82 -5.42 -2.61
N VAL A 126 -6.25 -5.45 -3.81
CA VAL A 126 -6.62 -4.53 -4.91
C VAL A 126 -8.08 -4.70 -5.30
N ALA A 127 -8.55 -5.95 -5.46
CA ALA A 127 -9.94 -6.24 -5.80
C ALA A 127 -10.92 -5.69 -4.76
N ILE A 128 -10.59 -5.76 -3.48
CA ILE A 128 -11.43 -5.19 -2.40
C ILE A 128 -11.48 -3.66 -2.52
N ILE A 129 -10.34 -2.99 -2.69
CA ILE A 129 -10.31 -1.51 -2.80
C ILE A 129 -11.08 -1.05 -4.04
N VAL A 130 -10.85 -1.69 -5.19
CA VAL A 130 -11.57 -1.39 -6.44
C VAL A 130 -13.06 -1.66 -6.27
N GLY A 131 -13.43 -2.79 -5.66
CA GLY A 131 -14.83 -3.14 -5.40
C GLY A 131 -15.55 -2.11 -4.54
N VAL A 132 -14.91 -1.65 -3.45
CA VAL A 132 -15.44 -0.57 -2.61
C VAL A 132 -15.60 0.72 -3.42
N GLY A 133 -14.60 1.10 -4.21
CA GLY A 133 -14.66 2.28 -5.07
C GLY A 133 -15.81 2.23 -6.09
N VAL A 134 -16.01 1.09 -6.74
CA VAL A 134 -17.13 0.85 -7.67
C VAL A 134 -18.46 0.98 -6.93
N CYS A 135 -18.63 0.29 -5.80
CA CYS A 135 -19.86 0.38 -5.00
C CYS A 135 -20.18 1.82 -4.56
N THR A 136 -19.18 2.55 -4.06
CA THR A 136 -19.34 3.95 -3.63
C THR A 136 -19.71 4.86 -4.80
N SER A 137 -19.22 4.59 -6.02
CA SER A 137 -19.58 5.36 -7.22
C SER A 137 -20.95 5.00 -7.81
N LEU A 138 -21.39 3.74 -7.69
CA LEU A 138 -22.67 3.28 -8.23
C LEU A 138 -23.86 3.85 -7.46
N ILE A 139 -23.76 3.97 -6.13
CA ILE A 139 -24.85 4.47 -5.28
C ILE A 139 -25.38 5.84 -5.74
N PRO A 140 -24.56 6.91 -5.83
CA PRO A 140 -25.05 8.21 -6.27
C PRO A 140 -25.51 8.20 -7.72
N THR A 141 -24.94 7.35 -8.58
CA THR A 141 -25.36 7.18 -9.96
C THR A 141 -26.79 6.62 -10.03
N ILE A 142 -27.08 5.57 -9.27
CA ILE A 142 -28.43 4.97 -9.19
C ILE A 142 -29.42 5.97 -8.58
N VAL A 143 -29.05 6.65 -7.50
CA VAL A 143 -29.91 7.66 -6.86
C VAL A 143 -30.22 8.81 -7.82
N GLY A 144 -29.20 9.31 -8.54
CA GLY A 144 -29.36 10.35 -9.54
C GLY A 144 -30.26 9.91 -10.71
N LEU A 145 -30.10 8.68 -11.18
CA LEU A 145 -30.93 8.10 -12.24
C LEU A 145 -32.39 7.94 -11.81
N VAL A 146 -32.65 7.41 -10.61
CA VAL A 146 -34.01 7.30 -10.06
C VAL A 146 -34.65 8.68 -9.91
N PHE A 147 -33.90 9.66 -9.38
CA PHE A 147 -34.38 11.03 -9.25
C PHE A 147 -34.75 11.65 -10.61
N GLN A 148 -33.94 11.40 -11.64
CA GLN A 148 -34.22 11.87 -13.00
C GLN A 148 -35.47 11.21 -13.59
N LEU A 149 -35.67 9.91 -13.40
CA LEU A 149 -36.87 9.22 -13.86
C LEU A 149 -38.14 9.80 -13.22
N ILE A 150 -38.09 10.11 -11.92
CA ILE A 150 -39.20 10.74 -11.21
C ILE A 150 -39.43 12.17 -11.74
N ALA A 151 -38.36 12.94 -11.94
CA ALA A 151 -38.47 14.31 -12.44
C ALA A 151 -39.07 14.37 -13.85
N VAL A 152 -38.57 13.56 -14.79
CA VAL A 152 -39.06 13.53 -16.17
C VAL A 152 -40.51 13.05 -16.23
N GLY A 153 -40.84 11.96 -15.50
CA GLY A 153 -42.21 11.45 -15.47
C GLY A 153 -43.23 12.40 -14.85
N SER A 154 -42.79 13.39 -14.06
CA SER A 154 -43.68 14.40 -13.47
C SER A 154 -44.04 15.57 -14.41
N ILE A 155 -43.25 15.78 -15.48
CA ILE A 155 -43.39 16.97 -16.35
C ILE A 155 -44.49 16.78 -17.41
N ASP A 156 -44.76 15.55 -17.85
CA ASP A 156 -45.74 15.25 -18.90
C ASP A 156 -47.21 15.50 -18.50
N VAL A 157 -47.49 15.72 -17.22
CA VAL A 157 -48.87 15.89 -16.74
C VAL A 157 -49.32 17.36 -16.71
N LEU A 158 -48.41 18.35 -16.78
CA LEU A 158 -48.76 19.74 -16.44
C LEU A 158 -48.36 20.86 -17.41
N SER A 159 -47.49 20.67 -18.41
CA SER A 159 -47.10 21.82 -19.24
C SER A 159 -46.70 21.52 -20.68
N MET A 160 -47.51 22.01 -21.62
CA MET A 160 -47.23 22.10 -23.05
C MET A 160 -46.32 23.30 -23.40
N GLN A 161 -45.68 23.93 -22.42
CA GLN A 161 -44.89 25.16 -22.59
C GLN A 161 -43.40 24.86 -22.41
N ARG A 162 -42.79 24.41 -23.50
CA ARG A 162 -41.36 24.09 -23.65
C ARG A 162 -40.52 25.35 -23.40
N SER A 163 -39.77 25.40 -22.30
CA SER A 163 -38.86 26.51 -21.97
C SER A 163 -37.42 26.00 -21.87
N ASP A 164 -36.45 26.84 -22.24
CA ASP A 164 -35.03 26.54 -22.46
C ASP A 164 -34.26 25.90 -21.27
N GLY A 165 -34.91 25.68 -20.12
CA GLY A 165 -34.33 25.06 -18.92
C GLY A 165 -34.08 23.54 -19.00
N GLU A 166 -34.62 22.83 -19.99
CA GLU A 166 -34.45 21.37 -20.11
C GLU A 166 -32.99 20.95 -20.32
N TRP A 167 -32.22 21.73 -21.10
CA TRP A 167 -30.82 21.42 -21.41
C TRP A 167 -29.91 21.43 -20.19
N MET A 168 -30.21 22.25 -19.18
CA MET A 168 -29.42 22.32 -17.94
C MET A 168 -29.55 21.04 -17.12
N ILE A 169 -30.74 20.44 -17.09
CA ILE A 169 -31.00 19.17 -16.37
C ILE A 169 -30.29 18.02 -17.08
N PHE A 170 -30.33 17.97 -18.41
CA PHE A 170 -29.60 16.98 -19.20
C PHE A 170 -28.07 17.12 -19.11
N ALA A 171 -27.55 18.34 -19.03
CA ALA A 171 -26.12 18.57 -18.86
C ALA A 171 -25.62 18.13 -17.47
N LEU A 172 -26.38 18.46 -16.41
CA LEU A 172 -26.05 18.03 -15.05
C LEU A 172 -26.14 16.51 -14.90
N SER A 173 -27.16 15.88 -15.50
CA SER A 173 -27.32 14.43 -15.46
C SER A 173 -26.20 13.71 -16.20
N GLY A 174 -25.85 14.18 -17.41
CA GLY A 174 -24.73 13.65 -18.18
C GLY A 174 -23.43 13.69 -17.38
N ALA A 175 -23.14 14.80 -16.70
CA ALA A 175 -21.94 14.92 -15.86
C ALA A 175 -21.92 13.92 -14.69
N THR A 176 -23.07 13.67 -14.05
CA THR A 176 -23.16 12.72 -12.92
C THR A 176 -23.02 11.25 -13.33
N VAL A 177 -23.35 10.88 -14.57
CA VAL A 177 -23.24 9.48 -15.06
C VAL A 177 -21.91 9.25 -15.76
N VAL A 178 -21.51 10.18 -16.63
CA VAL A 178 -20.27 10.05 -17.44
C VAL A 178 -19.03 10.26 -16.57
N GLY A 179 -19.10 11.15 -15.58
CA GLY A 179 -17.98 11.44 -14.68
C GLY A 179 -17.45 10.21 -13.93
N PRO A 180 -18.30 9.47 -13.19
CA PRO A 180 -17.89 8.25 -12.49
C PRO A 180 -17.40 7.15 -13.41
N MET A 181 -18.01 6.98 -14.59
CA MET A 181 -17.54 5.99 -15.58
C MET A 181 -16.15 6.32 -16.11
N LEU A 182 -15.88 7.58 -16.44
CA LEU A 182 -14.55 8.02 -16.84
C LEU A 182 -13.54 7.84 -15.71
N TYR A 183 -13.92 8.17 -14.48
CA TYR A 183 -13.08 7.98 -13.30
C TYR A 183 -12.70 6.50 -13.10
N LEU A 184 -13.68 5.59 -13.16
CA LEU A 184 -13.44 4.14 -13.04
C LEU A 184 -12.59 3.61 -14.21
N GLY A 185 -12.82 4.09 -15.43
CA GLY A 185 -12.02 3.72 -16.60
C GLY A 185 -10.56 4.13 -16.46
N VAL A 186 -10.31 5.38 -16.02
CA VAL A 186 -8.95 5.87 -15.75
C VAL A 186 -8.29 5.09 -14.61
N LEU A 187 -9.03 4.81 -13.53
CA LEU A 187 -8.53 4.01 -12.41
C LEU A 187 -8.14 2.59 -12.87
N ALA A 188 -8.97 1.94 -13.67
CA ALA A 188 -8.69 0.60 -14.20
C ALA A 188 -7.44 0.58 -15.08
N VAL A 189 -7.26 1.59 -15.94
CA VAL A 189 -6.05 1.73 -16.77
C VAL A 189 -4.81 1.96 -15.91
N LEU A 190 -4.89 2.81 -14.88
CA LEU A 190 -3.78 3.03 -13.95
C LEU A 190 -3.41 1.77 -13.18
N VAL A 191 -4.39 1.01 -12.70
CA VAL A 191 -4.15 -0.27 -12.01
C VAL A 191 -3.49 -1.27 -12.97
N ALA A 192 -4.03 -1.43 -14.19
CA ALA A 192 -3.42 -2.31 -15.19
C ALA A 192 -1.98 -1.90 -15.52
N PHE A 193 -1.72 -0.60 -15.64
CA PHE A 193 -0.39 -0.06 -15.89
C PHE A 193 0.59 -0.33 -14.73
N VAL A 194 0.16 -0.10 -13.49
CA VAL A 194 0.96 -0.40 -12.30
C VAL A 194 1.26 -1.90 -12.24
N LEU A 195 0.26 -2.76 -12.49
CA LEU A 195 0.47 -4.20 -12.53
C LEU A 195 1.47 -4.60 -13.64
N CYS A 196 1.40 -4.00 -14.82
CA CYS A 196 2.36 -4.25 -15.90
C CYS A 196 3.79 -3.78 -15.57
N ILE A 197 3.96 -2.68 -14.82
CA ILE A 197 5.29 -2.21 -14.40
C ILE A 197 5.84 -3.05 -13.25
N VAL A 198 4.98 -3.38 -12.29
CA VAL A 198 5.36 -4.04 -11.04
C VAL A 198 5.59 -5.53 -11.25
N GLN A 199 5.02 -6.16 -12.28
CA GLN A 199 5.37 -7.52 -12.70
C GLN A 199 6.90 -7.57 -12.91
N PRO A 200 7.66 -8.12 -11.94
CA PRO A 200 9.08 -8.27 -12.11
C PRO A 200 9.24 -9.20 -13.29
N ARG A 201 10.16 -8.87 -14.19
CA ARG A 201 10.58 -9.76 -15.27
C ARG A 201 11.34 -10.93 -14.66
N GLU A 202 10.62 -11.79 -13.95
CA GLU A 202 11.13 -12.94 -13.19
C GLU A 202 11.46 -14.12 -14.08
N ARG A 203 11.11 -14.07 -15.38
CA ARG A 203 11.34 -15.18 -16.32
C ARG A 203 12.78 -15.32 -16.81
N ASP A 204 13.67 -14.37 -16.53
CA ASP A 204 15.00 -14.36 -17.16
C ASP A 204 16.17 -14.48 -16.16
N ALA A 205 15.92 -14.79 -14.88
CA ALA A 205 17.02 -15.19 -14.00
C ALA A 205 17.40 -16.63 -14.39
N PRO A 206 18.58 -16.87 -15.01
CA PRO A 206 19.03 -18.23 -15.24
C PRO A 206 19.07 -18.91 -13.88
N MET A 207 18.37 -20.05 -13.75
CA MET A 207 18.53 -20.90 -12.59
C MET A 207 20.04 -21.10 -12.40
N PRO A 208 20.60 -20.86 -11.20
CA PRO A 208 21.96 -21.24 -10.93
C PRO A 208 22.03 -22.74 -11.16
N GLU A 209 22.62 -23.08 -12.30
CA GLU A 209 23.02 -24.42 -12.69
C GLU A 209 23.65 -25.03 -11.46
N HIS A 210 23.04 -26.12 -10.98
CA HIS A 210 23.47 -26.84 -9.80
C HIS A 210 24.98 -26.99 -9.87
N VAL A 211 25.69 -26.21 -9.04
CA VAL A 211 27.07 -26.51 -8.69
C VAL A 211 26.95 -27.88 -8.02
N ALA A 212 27.18 -28.91 -8.83
CA ALA A 212 27.37 -30.26 -8.40
C ALA A 212 28.45 -30.17 -7.32
N GLN A 213 28.02 -30.26 -6.06
CA GLN A 213 28.88 -30.60 -4.95
C GLN A 213 29.37 -32.01 -5.24
N SER A 214 30.44 -32.10 -6.03
CA SER A 214 31.35 -33.23 -6.01
C SER A 214 31.89 -33.28 -4.58
N SER A 215 31.34 -34.20 -3.80
CA SER A 215 31.93 -34.70 -2.58
C SER A 215 33.27 -35.36 -2.94
N GLU A 216 34.35 -34.59 -2.99
CA GLU A 216 35.70 -35.13 -2.88
C GLU A 216 36.06 -35.25 -1.39
N PRO A 217 36.39 -36.45 -0.89
CA PRO A 217 37.03 -36.61 0.40
C PRO A 217 38.54 -36.54 0.18
N SER A 218 39.15 -35.36 0.33
CA SER A 218 40.61 -35.21 0.29
C SER A 218 41.17 -34.91 1.67
N ALA A 219 42.05 -35.82 2.06
CA ALA A 219 42.83 -35.83 3.28
C ALA A 219 43.75 -34.61 3.41
N GLN A 220 44.01 -34.28 4.68
CA GLN A 220 45.20 -33.62 5.23
C GLN A 220 46.34 -33.37 4.24
N THR A 221 46.72 -32.11 4.06
CA THR A 221 48.15 -31.74 4.09
C THR A 221 48.29 -30.27 4.48
N SER A 222 48.93 -30.03 5.63
CA SER A 222 49.51 -28.74 5.99
C SER A 222 50.54 -28.35 4.94
N GLU A 223 50.47 -27.14 4.39
CA GLU A 223 51.67 -26.39 4.06
C GLU A 223 51.42 -24.88 3.99
N LEU A 224 52.44 -24.18 4.46
CA LEU A 224 52.53 -22.77 4.80
C LEU A 224 52.94 -21.98 3.53
N GLY A 225 52.17 -20.97 3.11
CA GLY A 225 52.52 -20.21 1.90
C GLY A 225 51.82 -18.87 1.71
N ALA A 226 52.57 -17.81 1.97
CA ALA A 226 52.58 -16.42 1.47
C ALA A 226 51.31 -15.69 0.94
N PRO A 227 51.13 -14.40 1.26
CA PRO A 227 50.03 -13.57 0.74
C PRO A 227 50.37 -12.93 -0.62
N THR A 228 49.62 -13.25 -1.67
CA THR A 228 49.59 -12.48 -2.92
C THR A 228 48.43 -11.48 -2.89
N SER A 229 48.78 -10.19 -2.93
CA SER A 229 47.87 -9.06 -3.03
C SER A 229 47.29 -8.97 -4.45
N GLU A 230 46.07 -9.45 -4.64
CA GLU A 230 45.34 -9.32 -5.91
C GLU A 230 44.40 -8.11 -5.85
N HIS A 231 44.63 -7.17 -6.77
CA HIS A 231 43.87 -5.93 -6.93
C HIS A 231 42.40 -6.23 -7.27
N ALA A 232 41.52 -6.02 -6.30
CA ALA A 232 40.08 -5.99 -6.51
C ALA A 232 39.72 -4.78 -7.40
N ALA A 233 39.33 -5.05 -8.64
CA ALA A 233 38.78 -4.05 -9.55
C ALA A 233 37.50 -3.43 -8.96
N PRO A 234 37.30 -2.11 -9.09
CA PRO A 234 36.15 -1.43 -8.52
C PRO A 234 34.86 -1.89 -9.22
N ALA A 235 33.96 -2.48 -8.44
CA ALA A 235 32.61 -2.84 -8.85
C ALA A 235 31.91 -1.58 -9.38
N ARG A 236 31.72 -1.51 -10.71
CA ARG A 236 31.00 -0.42 -11.36
C ARG A 236 29.54 -0.45 -10.93
N ASP A 237 29.06 0.70 -10.45
CA ASP A 237 27.68 0.98 -10.05
C ASP A 237 26.67 0.73 -11.18
N HIS A 238 26.17 -0.50 -11.30
CA HIS A 238 25.05 -0.85 -12.18
C HIS A 238 23.70 -0.28 -11.71
N VAL A 239 23.65 0.30 -10.50
CA VAL A 239 22.43 0.86 -9.91
C VAL A 239 22.02 2.17 -10.59
N GLY A 240 22.98 3.00 -11.01
CA GLY A 240 22.71 4.30 -11.64
C GLY A 240 22.04 4.17 -13.02
N ALA A 241 22.58 3.30 -13.89
CA ALA A 241 22.06 3.09 -15.25
C ALA A 241 20.64 2.49 -15.26
N ARG A 242 20.28 1.68 -14.26
CA ARG A 242 18.92 1.13 -14.12
C ARG A 242 17.89 2.21 -13.76
N ARG A 243 18.27 3.19 -12.95
CA ARG A 243 17.38 4.27 -12.50
C ARG A 243 17.00 5.20 -13.64
N GLU A 244 17.95 5.49 -14.54
CA GLU A 244 17.73 6.36 -15.70
C GLU A 244 16.81 5.74 -16.76
N LEU A 245 16.91 4.42 -16.97
CA LEU A 245 16.05 3.70 -17.92
C LEU A 245 14.59 3.64 -17.45
N ILE A 246 14.36 3.48 -16.13
CA ILE A 246 13.02 3.49 -15.53
C ILE A 246 12.40 4.89 -15.68
N LEU A 247 13.15 5.95 -15.37
CA LEU A 247 12.67 7.34 -15.50
C LEU A 247 12.31 7.71 -16.95
N ARG A 248 13.11 7.30 -17.94
CA ARG A 248 12.80 7.55 -19.36
C ARG A 248 11.54 6.83 -19.84
N ARG A 249 11.28 5.61 -19.36
CA ARG A 249 10.05 4.86 -19.72
C ARG A 249 8.81 5.44 -19.04
N VAL A 250 8.93 5.88 -17.79
CA VAL A 250 7.84 6.59 -17.09
C VAL A 250 7.50 7.90 -17.81
N ALA A 251 8.50 8.67 -18.23
CA ALA A 251 8.30 9.92 -18.97
C ALA A 251 7.61 9.69 -20.34
N ALA A 252 8.04 8.68 -21.11
CA ALA A 252 7.45 8.38 -22.41
C ALA A 252 5.97 7.93 -22.30
N CYS A 253 5.62 7.14 -21.28
CA CYS A 253 4.23 6.72 -21.05
C CYS A 253 3.35 7.85 -20.50
N TRP A 254 3.89 8.76 -19.68
CA TRP A 254 3.14 9.94 -19.24
C TRP A 254 2.78 10.82 -20.46
N CYS A 255 3.72 11.05 -21.38
CA CYS A 255 3.43 11.74 -22.63
C CYS A 255 2.35 11.06 -23.48
N TYR A 256 2.29 9.72 -23.48
CA TYR A 256 1.27 8.98 -24.21
C TYR A 256 -0.12 9.08 -23.55
N ALA A 257 -0.20 8.92 -22.22
CA ALA A 257 -1.47 9.02 -21.48
C ALA A 257 -2.05 10.45 -21.50
N SER A 258 -1.19 11.46 -21.38
CA SER A 258 -1.60 12.87 -21.50
C SER A 258 -1.94 13.26 -22.94
N GLY A 259 -1.29 12.65 -23.94
CA GLY A 259 -1.64 12.81 -25.35
C GLY A 259 -3.02 12.23 -25.71
N VAL A 260 -3.41 11.08 -25.15
CA VAL A 260 -4.74 10.48 -25.37
C VAL A 260 -5.84 11.28 -24.66
N ALA A 261 -5.55 11.85 -23.49
CA ALA A 261 -6.46 12.79 -22.82
C ALA A 261 -6.62 14.11 -23.60
N ALA A 262 -5.57 14.57 -24.29
CA ALA A 262 -5.60 15.79 -25.10
C ALA A 262 -6.29 15.59 -26.47
N LEU A 263 -6.20 14.41 -27.09
CA LEU A 263 -6.84 14.13 -28.39
C LEU A 263 -8.37 13.90 -28.30
N GLY A 264 -8.90 13.66 -27.10
CA GLY A 264 -10.34 13.61 -26.84
C GLY A 264 -10.98 14.98 -26.56
N ALA A 265 -10.19 16.05 -26.48
CA ALA A 265 -10.67 17.39 -26.18
C ALA A 265 -10.13 18.36 -27.23
N LEU A 266 -10.96 18.68 -28.24
CA LEU A 266 -11.32 20.04 -28.71
C LEU A 266 -12.00 19.98 -30.10
N PRO A 267 -12.99 20.86 -30.39
CA PRO A 267 -13.00 22.27 -29.99
C PRO A 267 -14.20 22.70 -29.13
N CYS A 268 -13.90 23.17 -27.92
CA CYS A 268 -14.62 24.17 -27.13
C CYS A 268 -13.64 24.68 -26.05
N VAL A 269 -12.56 25.35 -26.48
CA VAL A 269 -11.71 26.13 -25.56
C VAL A 269 -12.52 27.37 -25.22
N GLY A 270 -13.10 27.42 -24.04
CA GLY A 270 -13.80 28.61 -23.56
C GLY A 270 -14.21 28.61 -22.09
N ALA A 271 -14.41 27.46 -21.43
CA ALA A 271 -15.08 27.47 -20.11
C ALA A 271 -14.57 26.50 -19.03
N CYS A 272 -13.43 25.81 -19.20
CA CYS A 272 -13.02 24.74 -18.28
C CYS A 272 -11.83 25.08 -17.37
N ALA A 273 -11.78 26.28 -16.80
CA ALA A 273 -10.87 26.63 -15.70
C ALA A 273 -11.52 26.49 -14.31
N LEU A 274 -12.56 25.65 -14.16
CA LEU A 274 -13.47 25.66 -13.00
C LEU A 274 -13.51 24.45 -12.05
N PRO A 275 -12.70 23.36 -12.14
CA PRO A 275 -12.89 22.26 -11.20
C PRO A 275 -12.17 22.45 -9.86
N LEU A 276 -11.31 23.47 -9.70
CA LEU A 276 -10.63 23.74 -8.42
C LEU A 276 -11.41 24.68 -7.47
N VAL A 277 -12.52 25.27 -7.93
CA VAL A 277 -13.35 26.19 -7.12
C VAL A 277 -14.51 25.48 -6.40
N VAL A 278 -14.79 24.22 -6.74
CA VAL A 278 -15.97 23.47 -6.27
C VAL A 278 -15.93 23.13 -4.77
N PHE A 279 -14.75 23.12 -4.14
CA PHE A 279 -14.66 22.88 -2.69
C PHE A 279 -14.87 24.14 -1.81
N MET A 280 -14.97 25.34 -2.38
CA MET A 280 -15.17 26.59 -1.62
C MET A 280 -16.49 27.33 -1.91
N ALA A 281 -17.35 26.83 -2.80
CA ALA A 281 -18.49 27.58 -3.31
C ALA A 281 -19.91 27.23 -2.78
N PRO A 282 -20.17 26.57 -1.63
CA PRO A 282 -21.56 26.36 -1.20
C PRO A 282 -22.25 27.67 -0.77
N ARG A 283 -21.51 28.74 -0.49
CA ARG A 283 -22.07 30.02 -0.01
C ARG A 283 -22.52 30.97 -1.13
N VAL A 284 -21.76 31.05 -2.23
CA VAL A 284 -22.00 32.02 -3.32
C VAL A 284 -23.10 31.54 -4.27
N LEU A 285 -23.23 30.23 -4.48
CA LEU A 285 -24.32 29.65 -5.28
C LEU A 285 -25.68 29.79 -4.58
N PHE A 286 -25.68 29.86 -3.24
CA PHE A 286 -26.90 30.00 -2.43
C PHE A 286 -27.46 31.43 -2.45
N GLU A 287 -26.61 32.46 -2.63
CA GLU A 287 -27.06 33.84 -2.78
C GLU A 287 -27.60 34.16 -4.19
N GLN A 288 -27.06 33.52 -5.24
CA GLN A 288 -27.56 33.72 -6.61
C GLN A 288 -28.92 33.05 -6.86
N LEU A 289 -29.21 31.93 -6.20
CA LEU A 289 -30.51 31.24 -6.31
C LEU A 289 -31.62 31.87 -5.44
N ALA A 290 -31.28 32.74 -4.49
CA ALA A 290 -32.25 33.45 -3.67
C ALA A 290 -32.97 34.60 -4.42
N GLY A 291 -32.48 34.99 -5.60
CA GLY A 291 -33.06 36.06 -6.44
C GLY A 291 -34.25 35.62 -7.31
N VAL A 292 -34.48 34.32 -7.50
CA VAL A 292 -35.59 33.80 -8.32
C VAL A 292 -36.74 33.43 -7.39
N GLY A 293 -37.65 34.38 -7.18
CA GLY A 293 -38.71 34.40 -6.15
C GLY A 293 -39.81 33.33 -6.22
N VAL A 294 -39.53 32.11 -6.69
CA VAL A 294 -40.53 31.04 -6.84
C VAL A 294 -40.20 29.77 -6.05
N LEU A 295 -38.98 29.63 -5.49
CA LEU A 295 -38.68 28.50 -4.61
C LEU A 295 -39.06 28.86 -3.16
N LYS A 296 -40.23 28.38 -2.72
CA LYS A 296 -40.68 28.51 -1.31
C LYS A 296 -39.53 28.09 -0.38
N ARG A 297 -39.21 28.93 0.61
CA ARG A 297 -38.21 28.70 1.68
C ARG A 297 -38.27 27.30 2.32
N THR A 298 -39.41 26.62 2.22
CA THR A 298 -39.61 25.25 2.69
C THR A 298 -38.93 24.20 1.81
N THR A 299 -38.94 24.29 0.48
CA THR A 299 -38.30 23.27 -0.39
C THR A 299 -36.78 23.29 -0.31
N ALA A 300 -36.17 24.48 -0.18
CA ALA A 300 -34.73 24.60 0.05
C ALA A 300 -34.32 23.94 1.38
N LYS A 301 -35.10 24.14 2.46
CA LYS A 301 -34.83 23.52 3.76
C LYS A 301 -35.01 22.00 3.72
N ILE A 302 -36.02 21.51 3.00
CA ILE A 302 -36.26 20.07 2.85
C ILE A 302 -35.12 19.42 2.06
N LEU A 303 -34.66 20.04 0.96
CA LEU A 303 -33.57 19.48 0.15
C LEU A 303 -32.26 19.43 0.93
N THR A 304 -31.92 20.49 1.68
CA THR A 304 -30.73 20.48 2.53
C THR A 304 -30.84 19.42 3.63
N LEU A 305 -32.00 19.28 4.27
CA LEU A 305 -32.22 18.23 5.29
C LEU A 305 -32.11 16.82 4.71
N VAL A 306 -32.64 16.58 3.50
CA VAL A 306 -32.57 15.29 2.82
C VAL A 306 -31.13 14.94 2.42
N CYS A 307 -30.39 15.89 1.84
CA CYS A 307 -28.98 15.67 1.49
C CYS A 307 -28.12 15.43 2.74
N THR A 308 -28.32 16.21 3.80
CA THR A 308 -27.56 16.03 5.05
C THR A 308 -27.93 14.71 5.74
N GLY A 309 -29.21 14.33 5.70
CA GLY A 309 -29.73 13.07 6.23
C GLY A 309 -29.19 11.84 5.50
N LEU A 310 -29.07 11.88 4.17
CA LEU A 310 -28.48 10.78 3.37
C LEU A 310 -26.98 10.60 3.64
N VAL A 311 -26.25 11.70 3.81
CA VAL A 311 -24.82 11.65 4.18
C VAL A 311 -24.66 11.10 5.60
N LEU A 312 -25.48 11.54 6.55
CA LEU A 312 -25.46 11.00 7.91
C LEU A 312 -25.88 9.53 7.96
N ALA A 313 -26.90 9.13 7.20
CA ALA A 313 -27.37 7.75 7.16
C ALA A 313 -26.32 6.80 6.57
N THR A 314 -25.58 7.23 5.55
CA THR A 314 -24.48 6.43 4.97
C THR A 314 -23.30 6.31 5.94
N ILE A 315 -22.95 7.39 6.65
CA ILE A 315 -21.93 7.36 7.71
C ILE A 315 -22.38 6.44 8.85
N VAL A 316 -23.60 6.59 9.36
CA VAL A 316 -24.14 5.76 10.46
C VAL A 316 -24.24 4.30 10.04
N TRP A 317 -24.67 4.00 8.81
CA TRP A 317 -24.72 2.63 8.29
C TRP A 317 -23.31 2.02 8.19
N MET A 318 -22.31 2.79 7.76
CA MET A 318 -20.90 2.35 7.80
C MET A 318 -20.45 2.03 9.23
N PHE A 319 -20.75 2.87 10.21
CA PHE A 319 -20.42 2.61 11.62
C PHE A 319 -21.16 1.38 12.18
N PHE A 320 -22.43 1.20 11.84
CA PHE A 320 -23.25 0.09 12.32
C PHE A 320 -22.81 -1.24 11.69
N ALA A 321 -22.45 -1.25 10.41
CA ALA A 321 -21.88 -2.41 9.72
C ALA A 321 -20.51 -2.82 10.31
N VAL A 322 -19.74 -1.86 10.82
CA VAL A 322 -18.47 -2.09 11.53
C VAL A 322 -18.68 -2.60 12.96
N ALA A 323 -19.76 -2.19 13.63
CA ALA A 323 -20.04 -2.59 15.02
C ALA A 323 -20.65 -3.99 15.16
N MET A 324 -21.30 -4.52 14.11
CA MET A 324 -21.98 -5.83 14.14
C MET A 324 -21.11 -7.02 13.68
N ASN A 325 -19.83 -6.81 13.39
CA ASN A 325 -18.88 -7.83 12.93
C ASN A 325 -17.60 -7.81 13.76
#